data_AF-A0A7C6BPT7-F1
#
_entry.id   AF-A0A7C6BPT7-F1
#
_cell.length_a   1.000
_cell.length_b   1.000
_cell.length_c   1.000
_cell.angle_alpha   90.00
_cell.angle_beta   90.00
_cell.angle_gamma   90.00
#
_symmetry.space_group_name_H-M   'P 1'
#
loop_
_entity.id
_entity.type
_entity.pdbx_description
1 polymer ?
#
loop_
_entity_poly.entity_id
_entity_poly.type
_entity_poly.pdbx_seq_one_letter_code
_entity_poly.pdbx_strand_id
1 'polypeptide(L)'
;MRNRILSFLLVLALSLAVVLPAARATEDVLFAGLNNKLFPPEKETMPRYFSGVIYMPYTFFSSDDLGVYFASNNSEDTVLIYSSTKRLVFNVKTGTVSDHEGKQLSPSAKAADGVVYVPLWLVCSFFGLDYSVISAEPADIIRIKSSKDVLNDRTFASFYKPTMQAYYNEYTGVTEPSPSTPVSPTPTETPQETYPGVTLFLGFFDLAPGRTEMALSQLSSARYKACFFATAEDARQNGDLLRRIVAGGHTLGVWLQDGTFEEYEKAARLIFEAVKTEPLIVASEYAVREAAADMAQENKLIYWSPTRRYVKNFTLNSFSSQLATRTGTRESLFFACSENTVSVLGSILSHLRSRDYSVRRITETSAPTVSVG
;
A
#
# COMPACT_ATOMS: atom_id res chain seq x y z
N MET A 1 -18.64 69.98 -1.64
CA MET A 1 -18.55 69.03 -2.79
C MET A 1 -17.42 68.01 -2.64
N ARG A 2 -16.22 68.40 -2.15
CA ARG A 2 -15.03 67.52 -2.00
C ARG A 2 -15.25 66.26 -1.14
N ASN A 3 -15.97 66.34 -0.03
CA ASN A 3 -16.19 65.17 0.85
C ASN A 3 -17.18 64.13 0.26
N ARG A 4 -18.12 64.56 -0.60
CA ARG A 4 -19.06 63.64 -1.26
C ARG A 4 -18.39 62.83 -2.37
N ILE A 5 -17.45 63.45 -3.09
CA ILE A 5 -16.65 62.79 -4.14
C ILE A 5 -15.72 61.74 -3.51
N LEU A 6 -15.13 62.06 -2.34
CA LEU A 6 -14.27 61.13 -1.61
C LEU A 6 -15.03 59.90 -1.08
N SER A 7 -16.25 60.10 -0.55
CA SER A 7 -17.11 58.98 -0.14
C SER A 7 -17.55 58.11 -1.32
N PHE A 8 -17.86 58.71 -2.47
CA PHE A 8 -18.20 57.94 -3.67
C PHE A 8 -17.01 57.12 -4.20
N LEU A 9 -15.80 57.66 -4.17
CA LEU A 9 -14.59 56.93 -4.54
C LEU A 9 -14.30 55.77 -3.58
N LEU A 10 -14.52 55.96 -2.28
CA LEU A 10 -14.28 54.91 -1.28
C LEU A 10 -15.30 53.76 -1.39
N VAL A 11 -16.57 54.09 -1.64
CA VAL A 11 -17.63 53.09 -1.85
C VAL A 11 -17.42 52.34 -3.17
N LEU A 12 -16.97 53.03 -4.22
CA LEU A 12 -16.61 52.39 -5.49
C LEU A 12 -15.38 51.47 -5.35
N ALA A 13 -14.40 51.85 -4.53
CA ALA A 13 -13.24 51.01 -4.24
C ALA A 13 -13.62 49.77 -3.39
N LEU A 14 -14.50 49.92 -2.40
CA LEU A 14 -15.01 48.79 -1.60
C LEU A 14 -15.90 47.86 -2.42
N SER A 15 -16.72 48.39 -3.33
CA SER A 15 -17.57 47.55 -4.19
C SER A 15 -16.74 46.79 -5.23
N LEU A 16 -15.65 47.36 -5.74
CA LEU A 16 -14.70 46.64 -6.61
C LEU A 16 -13.99 45.49 -5.86
N ALA A 17 -13.70 45.66 -4.57
CA ALA A 17 -13.09 44.61 -3.75
C ALA A 17 -14.02 43.42 -3.46
N VAL A 18 -15.34 43.62 -3.49
CA VAL A 18 -16.36 42.57 -3.27
C VAL A 18 -16.70 41.81 -4.55
N VAL A 19 -16.42 42.38 -5.74
CA VAL A 19 -16.72 41.77 -7.05
C VAL A 19 -15.51 41.05 -7.67
N LEU A 20 -14.32 41.20 -7.08
CA LEU A 20 -13.22 40.29 -7.40
C LEU A 20 -13.64 38.89 -6.93
N PRO A 21 -13.65 37.86 -7.81
CA PRO A 21 -13.78 36.50 -7.32
C PRO A 21 -12.71 36.32 -6.26
N ALA A 22 -13.08 35.78 -5.10
CA ALA A 22 -12.11 35.38 -4.08
C ALA A 22 -10.99 34.68 -4.83
N ALA A 23 -9.78 35.25 -4.81
CA ALA A 23 -8.63 34.60 -5.38
C ALA A 23 -8.54 33.27 -4.63
N ARG A 24 -9.04 32.20 -5.24
CA ARG A 24 -8.69 30.86 -4.84
C ARG A 24 -7.20 30.87 -5.06
N ALA A 25 -6.42 30.94 -3.98
CA ALA A 25 -5.05 30.50 -4.03
C ALA A 25 -5.15 29.10 -4.66
N THR A 26 -4.77 29.00 -5.93
CA THR A 26 -4.42 27.71 -6.51
C THR A 26 -3.33 27.22 -5.58
N GLU A 27 -3.66 26.30 -4.68
CA GLU A 27 -2.64 25.57 -3.94
C GLU A 27 -1.73 25.00 -5.01
N ASP A 28 -0.47 25.47 -5.06
CA ASP A 28 0.50 24.95 -6.01
C ASP A 28 0.55 23.44 -5.77
N VAL A 29 0.23 22.67 -6.83
CA VAL A 29 0.22 21.22 -6.74
C VAL A 29 1.64 20.79 -6.42
N LEU A 30 1.81 20.02 -5.36
CA LEU A 30 3.10 19.44 -5.01
C LEU A 30 2.99 17.92 -5.10
N PHE A 31 3.94 17.32 -5.79
CA PHE A 31 4.06 15.87 -5.81
C PHE A 31 4.86 15.40 -4.59
N ALA A 32 4.51 14.24 -4.08
CA ALA A 32 5.28 13.57 -3.06
C ALA A 32 6.06 12.40 -3.65
N GLY A 33 7.26 12.18 -3.14
CA GLY A 33 8.10 11.04 -3.47
C GLY A 33 8.69 10.38 -2.24
N LEU A 34 8.86 9.07 -2.30
CA LEU A 34 9.53 8.28 -1.27
C LEU A 34 10.52 7.32 -1.94
N ASN A 35 11.82 7.49 -1.67
CA ASN A 35 12.89 6.78 -2.38
C ASN A 35 12.65 6.86 -3.89
N ASN A 36 12.50 5.74 -4.59
CA ASN A 36 12.28 5.70 -6.04
C ASN A 36 10.80 5.63 -6.43
N LYS A 37 9.88 6.10 -5.58
CA LYS A 37 8.43 6.09 -5.82
C LYS A 37 7.86 7.50 -5.86
N LEU A 38 6.94 7.77 -6.79
CA LEU A 38 6.14 9.01 -6.88
C LEU A 38 4.69 8.70 -6.51
N PHE A 39 4.01 9.62 -5.81
CA PHE A 39 2.60 9.50 -5.42
C PHE A 39 1.72 10.51 -6.17
N PRO A 40 0.45 10.17 -6.46
CA PRO A 40 -0.51 11.13 -6.98
C PRO A 40 -0.75 12.25 -5.95
N PRO A 41 -1.09 13.48 -6.39
CA PRO A 41 -1.37 14.61 -5.51
C PRO A 41 -2.78 14.49 -4.91
N GLU A 42 -2.94 13.55 -3.99
CA GLU A 42 -4.18 13.32 -3.25
C GLU A 42 -4.10 13.98 -1.87
N LYS A 43 -5.24 14.04 -1.18
CA LYS A 43 -5.37 14.72 0.12
C LYS A 43 -4.38 14.21 1.18
N GLU A 44 -4.06 12.92 1.16
CA GLU A 44 -3.22 12.25 2.17
C GLU A 44 -1.75 12.12 1.74
N THR A 45 -1.42 12.58 0.53
CA THR A 45 -0.07 12.48 -0.04
C THR A 45 0.50 13.84 -0.42
N MET A 46 -0.34 14.84 -0.71
CA MET A 46 0.08 16.16 -1.19
C MET A 46 0.79 16.95 -0.08
N PRO A 47 2.09 17.30 -0.24
CA PRO A 47 2.78 18.23 0.66
C PRO A 47 2.19 19.64 0.55
N ARG A 48 2.43 20.46 1.56
CA ARG A 48 2.00 21.87 1.58
C ARG A 48 3.02 22.78 2.19
N TYR A 49 3.07 24.02 1.71
CA TYR A 49 3.81 25.09 2.36
C TYR A 49 2.93 25.75 3.42
N PHE A 50 3.42 25.79 4.66
CA PHE A 50 2.87 26.68 5.68
C PHE A 50 3.95 27.67 6.10
N SER A 51 3.72 28.95 5.81
CA SER A 51 4.64 30.04 6.17
C SER A 51 6.07 29.80 5.65
N GLY A 52 6.21 29.25 4.43
CA GLY A 52 7.50 28.96 3.80
C GLY A 52 8.17 27.65 4.26
N VAL A 53 7.58 26.91 5.20
CA VAL A 53 8.08 25.60 5.63
C VAL A 53 7.28 24.50 4.92
N ILE A 54 7.96 23.48 4.42
CA ILE A 54 7.33 22.30 3.82
C ILE A 54 6.80 21.40 4.91
N TYR A 55 5.51 21.09 4.80
CA TYR A 55 4.85 20.12 5.63
C TYR A 55 4.32 18.96 4.78
N MET A 56 4.22 17.81 5.42
CA MET A 56 3.83 16.54 4.81
C MET A 56 2.71 15.91 5.65
N PRO A 57 1.69 15.28 5.04
CA PRO A 57 0.72 14.48 5.79
C PRO A 57 1.43 13.47 6.69
N TYR A 58 1.03 13.38 7.96
CA TYR A 58 1.73 12.50 8.92
C TYR A 58 1.71 11.03 8.50
N THR A 59 0.67 10.61 7.79
CA THR A 59 0.49 9.26 7.25
C THR A 59 1.57 8.87 6.24
N PHE A 60 2.19 9.86 5.58
CA PHE A 60 3.22 9.64 4.56
C PHE A 60 4.53 9.07 5.12
N PHE A 61 4.80 9.25 6.42
CA PHE A 61 6.05 8.77 7.05
C PHE A 61 6.02 7.29 7.43
N SER A 62 4.90 6.58 7.31
CA SER A 62 4.84 5.14 7.59
C SER A 62 5.45 4.34 6.47
N SER A 63 6.67 3.85 6.68
CA SER A 63 7.34 2.97 5.73
C SER A 63 8.46 2.17 6.38
N ASP A 64 8.47 0.86 6.13
CA ASP A 64 9.60 -0.02 6.45
C ASP A 64 10.90 0.43 5.76
N ASP A 65 10.79 1.09 4.60
CA ASP A 65 11.96 1.62 3.90
C ASP A 65 12.61 2.78 4.66
N LEU A 66 11.82 3.53 5.43
CA LEU A 66 12.28 4.62 6.31
C LEU A 66 12.61 4.13 7.72
N GLY A 67 12.01 3.02 8.17
CA GLY A 67 12.06 2.60 9.57
C GLY A 67 11.32 3.56 10.51
N VAL A 68 10.36 4.31 9.96
CA VAL A 68 9.54 5.30 10.66
C VAL A 68 8.07 4.92 10.47
N TYR A 69 7.29 5.07 11.54
CA TYR A 69 5.89 4.69 11.65
C TYR A 69 5.12 5.81 12.33
N PHE A 70 3.79 5.75 12.28
CA PHE A 70 2.93 6.70 12.99
C PHE A 70 1.85 6.00 13.81
N ALA A 71 1.31 6.71 14.78
CA ALA A 71 0.03 6.43 15.43
C ALA A 71 -0.69 7.75 15.69
N SER A 72 -2.02 7.75 15.70
CA SER A 72 -2.82 8.94 16.03
C SER A 72 -3.81 8.64 17.13
N ASN A 73 -4.02 9.60 18.01
CA ASN A 73 -5.09 9.57 18.99
C ASN A 73 -6.03 10.75 18.76
N ASN A 74 -7.20 10.45 18.19
CA ASN A 74 -8.20 11.46 17.84
C ASN A 74 -8.89 12.08 19.06
N SER A 75 -8.89 11.42 20.22
CA SER A 75 -9.50 11.99 21.44
C SER A 75 -8.61 13.04 22.11
N GLU A 76 -7.29 12.93 21.91
CA GLU A 76 -6.29 13.83 22.48
C GLU A 76 -5.70 14.82 21.46
N ASP A 77 -6.12 14.74 20.19
CA ASP A 77 -5.56 15.50 19.06
C ASP A 77 -4.04 15.34 18.96
N THR A 78 -3.54 14.12 19.17
CA THR A 78 -2.11 13.81 19.13
C THR A 78 -1.74 12.89 17.97
N VAL A 79 -0.58 13.16 17.39
CA VAL A 79 0.07 12.33 16.37
C VAL A 79 1.44 11.94 16.89
N LEU A 80 1.70 10.64 16.96
CA LEU A 80 2.98 10.05 17.27
C LEU A 80 3.66 9.65 15.97
N ILE A 81 4.91 10.09 15.76
CA ILE A 81 5.81 9.55 14.73
C ILE A 81 6.95 8.88 15.46
N TYR A 82 7.28 7.64 15.13
CA TYR A 82 8.24 6.84 15.89
C TYR A 82 9.05 5.87 15.03
N SER A 83 10.20 5.47 15.53
CA SER A 83 11.02 4.35 15.07
C SER A 83 11.25 3.40 16.25
N SER A 84 12.07 2.38 16.08
CA SER A 84 12.44 1.46 17.17
C SER A 84 13.13 2.14 18.37
N THR A 85 13.71 3.33 18.19
CA THR A 85 14.54 4.00 19.21
C THR A 85 14.17 5.45 19.46
N LYS A 86 13.38 6.08 18.59
CA LYS A 86 13.09 7.51 18.64
C LYS A 86 11.59 7.75 18.48
N ARG A 87 11.06 8.80 19.09
CA ARG A 87 9.67 9.23 18.88
C ARG A 87 9.50 10.74 18.98
N LEU A 88 8.55 11.27 18.22
CA LEU A 88 8.02 12.63 18.26
C LEU A 88 6.53 12.56 18.52
N VAL A 89 6.06 13.29 19.52
CA VAL A 89 4.65 13.46 19.85
C VAL A 89 4.25 14.88 19.46
N PHE A 90 3.40 15.00 18.45
CA PHE A 90 2.79 16.25 18.02
C PHE A 90 1.42 16.36 18.68
N ASN A 91 1.20 17.41 19.47
CA ASN A 91 -0.13 17.75 19.97
C ASN A 91 -0.68 18.90 19.12
N VAL A 92 -1.63 18.58 18.25
CA VAL A 92 -2.19 19.50 17.26
C VAL A 92 -3.02 20.58 17.94
N LYS A 93 -3.75 20.22 19.01
CA LYS A 93 -4.61 21.14 19.77
C LYS A 93 -3.83 22.24 20.49
N THR A 94 -2.70 21.89 21.10
CA THR A 94 -1.84 22.85 21.83
C THR A 94 -0.74 23.45 20.95
N GLY A 95 -0.53 22.91 19.75
CA GLY A 95 0.52 23.38 18.83
C GLY A 95 1.93 23.07 19.32
N THR A 96 2.12 21.97 20.07
CA THR A 96 3.41 21.59 20.67
C THR A 96 3.94 20.30 20.07
N VAL A 97 5.26 20.12 20.07
CA VAL A 97 5.91 18.86 19.66
C VAL A 97 7.01 18.54 20.64
N SER A 98 7.04 17.29 21.11
CA SER A 98 8.04 16.84 22.07
C SER A 98 8.67 15.52 21.64
N ASP A 99 9.93 15.31 22.02
CA ASP A 99 10.59 14.03 21.83
C ASP A 99 10.35 13.07 23.02
N HIS A 100 10.99 11.90 22.97
CA HIS A 100 10.90 10.89 24.01
C HIS A 100 11.39 11.33 25.40
N GLU A 101 12.24 12.36 25.49
CA GLU A 101 12.78 12.94 26.72
C GLU A 101 11.93 14.13 27.22
N GLY A 102 10.87 14.49 26.48
CA GLY A 102 10.00 15.62 26.80
C GLY A 102 10.57 16.97 26.35
N LYS A 103 11.66 16.98 25.57
CA LYS A 103 12.23 18.22 25.03
C LYS A 103 11.28 18.78 23.98
N GLN A 104 10.87 20.04 24.16
CA GLN A 104 10.05 20.75 23.20
C GLN A 104 10.84 21.13 21.96
N LEU A 105 10.25 20.86 20.79
CA LEU A 105 10.81 21.17 19.48
C LEU A 105 9.86 22.12 18.75
N SER A 106 10.33 22.70 17.65
CA SER A 106 9.53 23.60 16.83
C SER A 106 9.99 23.54 15.37
N PRO A 107 9.08 23.73 14.40
CA PRO A 107 7.65 24.00 14.56
C PRO A 107 6.82 22.73 14.84
N SER A 108 5.57 22.88 15.29
CA SER A 108 4.64 21.76 15.50
C SER A 108 3.76 21.48 14.26
N ALA A 109 2.95 20.44 14.35
CA ALA A 109 1.97 20.01 13.35
C ALA A 109 0.85 21.03 13.16
N LYS A 110 0.25 21.02 11.97
CA LYS A 110 -0.88 21.88 11.59
C LYS A 110 -1.99 21.03 11.00
N ALA A 111 -3.25 21.35 11.31
CA ALA A 111 -4.39 20.73 10.65
C ALA A 111 -4.88 21.61 9.49
N ALA A 112 -5.06 21.03 8.32
CA ALA A 112 -5.67 21.69 7.17
C ALA A 112 -6.53 20.68 6.39
N ASP A 113 -7.73 21.09 6.00
CA ASP A 113 -8.71 20.27 5.27
C ASP A 113 -9.02 18.90 5.92
N GLY A 114 -8.85 18.75 7.22
CA GLY A 114 -9.05 17.48 7.92
C GLY A 114 -7.90 16.48 7.79
N VAL A 115 -6.72 16.94 7.35
CA VAL A 115 -5.45 16.20 7.40
C VAL A 115 -4.50 16.90 8.36
N VAL A 116 -3.77 16.13 9.15
CA VAL A 116 -2.70 16.63 10.02
C VAL A 116 -1.39 16.60 9.26
N TYR A 117 -0.73 17.74 9.22
CA TYR A 117 0.51 17.98 8.53
C TYR A 117 1.63 18.16 9.54
N VAL A 118 2.75 17.46 9.35
CA VAL A 118 3.95 17.59 10.18
C VAL A 118 5.09 18.26 9.40
N PRO A 119 5.97 19.03 10.05
CA PRO A 119 7.05 19.73 9.36
C PRO A 119 8.11 18.74 8.88
N LEU A 120 8.31 18.69 7.57
CA LEU A 120 9.13 17.68 6.91
C LEU A 120 10.57 17.68 7.43
N TRP A 121 11.19 18.85 7.46
CA TRP A 121 12.60 18.99 7.87
C TRP A 121 12.85 18.50 9.30
N LEU A 122 11.89 18.73 10.22
CA LEU A 122 12.00 18.32 11.62
C LEU A 122 11.97 16.80 11.73
N VAL A 123 11.01 16.16 11.05
CA VAL A 123 10.88 14.70 11.05
C VAL A 123 12.11 14.07 10.39
N CYS A 124 12.51 14.52 9.20
CA CYS A 124 13.68 14.00 8.51
C CYS A 124 14.96 14.13 9.34
N SER A 125 15.23 15.32 9.91
CA SER A 125 16.39 15.56 10.76
C SER A 125 16.40 14.66 12.01
N PHE A 126 15.26 14.54 12.69
CA PHE A 126 15.16 13.76 13.93
C PHE A 126 15.39 12.25 13.69
N PHE A 127 14.85 11.71 12.61
CA PHE A 127 14.97 10.30 12.24
C PHE A 127 16.20 9.97 11.38
N GLY A 128 16.98 10.97 10.95
CA GLY A 128 18.17 10.76 10.13
C GLY A 128 17.84 10.40 8.66
N LEU A 129 16.74 10.93 8.15
CA LEU A 129 16.32 10.81 6.75
C LEU A 129 16.78 12.02 5.95
N ASP A 130 17.00 11.83 4.65
CA ASP A 130 17.28 12.94 3.72
C ASP A 130 16.00 13.31 2.95
N TYR A 131 15.92 14.55 2.45
CA TYR A 131 14.85 14.95 1.55
C TYR A 131 15.35 15.93 0.49
N SER A 132 14.70 15.94 -0.67
CA SER A 132 14.97 16.88 -1.76
C SER A 132 13.70 17.54 -2.25
N VAL A 133 13.86 18.79 -2.70
CA VAL A 133 12.84 19.54 -3.45
C VAL A 133 13.31 19.56 -4.88
N ILE A 134 12.58 18.89 -5.77
CA ILE A 134 12.96 18.70 -7.17
C ILE A 134 12.06 19.57 -8.02
N SER A 135 12.64 20.58 -8.67
CA SER A 135 11.91 21.39 -9.64
C SER A 135 11.64 20.58 -10.91
N ALA A 136 10.37 20.39 -11.23
CA ALA A 136 9.91 19.54 -12.33
C ALA A 136 8.61 20.08 -12.95
N GLU A 137 8.29 19.60 -14.15
CA GLU A 137 7.02 19.87 -14.83
C GLU A 137 6.11 18.64 -14.70
N PRO A 138 4.80 18.81 -14.45
CA PRO A 138 4.04 20.06 -14.37
C PRO A 138 4.11 20.77 -13.00
N ALA A 139 4.69 20.15 -11.96
CA ALA A 139 4.83 20.75 -10.64
C ALA A 139 6.01 20.16 -9.84
N ASP A 140 6.43 20.83 -8.77
CA ASP A 140 7.57 20.42 -7.94
C ASP A 140 7.32 19.10 -7.18
N ILE A 141 8.40 18.36 -6.91
CA ILE A 141 8.36 17.11 -6.14
C ILE A 141 9.09 17.27 -4.81
N ILE A 142 8.42 16.91 -3.71
CA ILE A 142 9.01 16.76 -2.39
C ILE A 142 9.33 15.28 -2.16
N ARG A 143 10.61 14.93 -2.15
CA ARG A 143 11.07 13.54 -2.12
C ARG A 143 11.83 13.22 -0.84
N ILE A 144 11.34 12.25 -0.08
CA ILE A 144 12.02 11.72 1.12
C ILE A 144 12.87 10.51 0.73
N LYS A 145 14.10 10.43 1.26
CA LYS A 145 15.07 9.40 0.91
C LYS A 145 15.62 8.73 2.17
N SER A 146 15.58 7.40 2.16
CA SER A 146 16.40 6.55 3.03
C SER A 146 17.82 6.45 2.45
N SER A 147 18.82 6.16 3.27
CA SER A 147 20.24 6.07 2.88
C SER A 147 20.61 4.93 1.92
N LYS A 148 19.63 4.27 1.30
CA LYS A 148 19.80 3.11 0.39
C LYS A 148 19.95 3.58 -1.08
N ASP A 149 20.26 2.66 -1.99
CA ASP A 149 20.43 2.92 -3.44
C ASP A 149 19.19 3.57 -4.08
N VAL A 150 19.17 4.89 -4.07
CA VAL A 150 18.08 5.75 -4.54
C VAL A 150 18.54 6.43 -5.83
N LEU A 151 17.69 6.44 -6.86
CA LEU A 151 17.91 7.17 -8.10
C LEU A 151 18.26 8.63 -7.76
N ASN A 152 19.22 9.23 -8.46
CA ASN A 152 19.44 10.66 -8.32
C ASN A 152 18.18 11.45 -8.72
N ASP A 153 18.03 12.65 -8.18
CA ASP A 153 16.80 13.45 -8.30
C ASP A 153 16.45 13.83 -9.75
N ARG A 154 17.46 14.09 -10.59
CA ARG A 154 17.25 14.40 -12.02
C ARG A 154 16.69 13.19 -12.76
N THR A 155 17.26 12.00 -12.54
CA THR A 155 16.77 10.76 -13.14
C THR A 155 15.38 10.42 -12.65
N PHE A 156 15.10 10.62 -11.35
CA PHE A 156 13.78 10.42 -10.77
C PHE A 156 12.70 11.30 -11.43
N ALA A 157 12.91 12.62 -11.48
CA ALA A 157 11.97 13.54 -12.11
C ALA A 157 11.78 13.26 -13.61
N SER A 158 12.86 12.95 -14.33
CA SER A 158 12.79 12.63 -15.75
C SER A 158 12.00 11.34 -16.01
N PHE A 159 12.20 10.32 -15.18
CA PHE A 159 11.50 9.04 -15.28
C PHE A 159 9.99 9.19 -15.07
N TYR A 160 9.59 10.04 -14.11
CA TYR A 160 8.19 10.22 -13.75
C TYR A 160 7.46 11.35 -14.48
N LYS A 161 8.13 12.13 -15.35
CA LYS A 161 7.51 13.27 -16.06
C LYS A 161 6.16 12.91 -16.73
N PRO A 162 6.01 11.79 -17.48
CA PRO A 162 4.72 11.42 -18.08
C PRO A 162 3.64 11.10 -17.04
N THR A 163 4.00 10.41 -15.96
CA THR A 163 3.10 10.07 -14.86
C THR A 163 2.63 11.31 -14.10
N MET A 164 3.53 12.26 -13.86
CA MET A 164 3.17 13.53 -13.22
C MET A 164 2.20 14.32 -14.09
N GLN A 165 2.38 14.32 -15.42
CA GLN A 165 1.44 14.96 -16.34
C GLN A 165 0.04 14.31 -16.26
N ALA A 166 -0.02 12.98 -16.24
CA ALA A 166 -1.28 12.26 -16.11
C ALA A 166 -1.99 12.58 -14.79
N TYR A 167 -1.28 12.49 -13.67
CA TYR A 167 -1.81 12.86 -12.34
C TYR A 167 -2.25 14.31 -12.26
N TYR A 168 -1.50 15.23 -12.87
CA TYR A 168 -1.85 16.65 -12.88
C TYR A 168 -3.12 16.92 -13.71
N ASN A 169 -3.26 16.26 -14.87
CA ASN A 169 -4.46 16.38 -15.69
C ASN A 169 -5.70 15.82 -14.98
N GLU A 170 -5.55 14.68 -14.31
CA GLU A 170 -6.60 14.07 -13.48
C GLU A 170 -6.99 14.97 -12.31
N TYR A 171 -6.00 15.51 -11.59
CA TYR A 171 -6.21 16.42 -10.46
C TYR A 171 -6.88 17.74 -10.87
N THR A 172 -6.50 18.31 -12.02
CA THR A 172 -7.05 19.58 -12.52
C THR A 172 -8.35 19.43 -13.30
N GLY A 173 -8.80 18.20 -13.57
CA GLY A 173 -10.04 17.91 -14.29
C GLY A 173 -10.02 18.32 -15.77
N VAL A 174 -8.84 18.53 -16.36
CA VAL A 174 -8.71 18.89 -17.77
C VAL A 174 -8.91 17.63 -18.63
N THR A 175 -10.14 17.45 -19.13
CA THR A 175 -10.41 16.51 -20.21
C THR A 175 -10.16 17.23 -21.54
N GLU A 176 -8.97 17.07 -22.13
CA GLU A 176 -8.78 17.44 -23.53
C GLU A 176 -9.33 16.35 -24.47
N PRO A 177 -10.01 16.73 -25.57
CA PRO A 177 -10.57 15.78 -26.51
C PRO A 177 -9.47 15.07 -27.30
N SER A 178 -9.44 13.76 -27.21
CA SER A 178 -8.55 12.89 -27.97
C SER A 178 -8.86 12.98 -29.47
N PRO A 179 -7.91 13.37 -30.36
CA PRO A 179 -8.13 13.25 -31.79
C PRO A 179 -8.01 11.78 -32.21
N SER A 180 -9.16 11.24 -32.63
CA SER A 180 -9.29 9.97 -33.33
C SER A 180 -8.41 9.91 -34.57
N THR A 181 -7.48 8.95 -34.63
CA THR A 181 -6.87 8.50 -35.89
C THR A 181 -7.08 6.98 -36.00
N PRO A 182 -7.64 6.46 -37.10
CA PRO A 182 -7.81 5.02 -37.31
C PRO A 182 -6.58 4.42 -37.98
N VAL A 183 -5.97 3.39 -37.39
CA VAL A 183 -5.18 2.37 -38.12
C VAL A 183 -5.21 1.01 -37.39
N SER A 184 -5.40 -0.03 -38.21
CA SER A 184 -5.52 -1.47 -37.93
C SER A 184 -4.25 -2.09 -37.30
N PRO A 185 -4.32 -3.32 -36.78
CA PRO A 185 -3.49 -3.79 -35.68
C PRO A 185 -2.09 -4.20 -36.14
N THR A 186 -1.09 -3.50 -35.61
CA THR A 186 0.24 -4.05 -35.34
C THR A 186 0.36 -4.07 -33.81
N PRO A 187 0.95 -5.10 -33.17
CA PRO A 187 0.88 -5.24 -31.72
C PRO A 187 1.64 -4.09 -31.07
N THR A 188 0.90 -3.09 -30.60
CA THR A 188 1.44 -1.99 -29.80
C THR A 188 1.86 -2.57 -28.46
N GLU A 189 3.17 -2.69 -28.27
CA GLU A 189 3.77 -2.80 -26.94
C GLU A 189 3.22 -1.65 -26.10
N THR A 190 2.29 -1.99 -25.20
CA THR A 190 1.82 -1.09 -24.16
C THR A 190 3.04 -0.72 -23.32
N PRO A 191 3.30 0.56 -22.99
CA PRO A 191 4.36 0.91 -22.06
C PRO A 191 4.24 0.06 -20.80
N GLN A 192 5.24 -0.79 -20.59
CA GLN A 192 5.34 -1.74 -19.51
C GLN A 192 5.49 -0.94 -18.21
N GLU A 193 4.39 -0.59 -17.52
CA GLU A 193 4.50 -0.03 -16.18
C GLU A 193 5.08 -1.12 -15.30
N THR A 194 6.39 -1.05 -15.08
CA THR A 194 7.08 -1.94 -14.17
C THR A 194 6.71 -1.47 -12.78
N TYR A 195 6.30 -2.36 -11.88
CA TYR A 195 5.99 -2.01 -10.49
C TYR A 195 7.12 -2.51 -9.58
N PRO A 196 8.33 -1.92 -9.63
CA PRO A 196 9.44 -2.37 -8.81
C PRO A 196 9.14 -2.06 -7.34
N GLY A 197 9.08 -3.11 -6.52
CA GLY A 197 9.10 -2.98 -5.06
C GLY A 197 7.87 -3.47 -4.30
N VAL A 198 6.92 -4.15 -4.95
CA VAL A 198 5.84 -4.85 -4.23
C VAL A 198 6.13 -6.35 -4.16
N THR A 199 6.20 -6.86 -2.93
CA THR A 199 6.33 -8.28 -2.67
C THR A 199 4.95 -8.92 -2.61
N LEU A 200 4.64 -9.81 -3.54
CA LEU A 200 3.38 -10.53 -3.58
C LEU A 200 3.52 -11.90 -2.93
N PHE A 201 2.64 -12.21 -1.99
CA PHE A 201 2.52 -13.53 -1.38
C PHE A 201 1.26 -14.21 -1.91
N LEU A 202 1.44 -15.34 -2.58
CA LEU A 202 0.33 -16.11 -3.15
C LEU A 202 -0.12 -17.19 -2.17
N GLY A 203 -1.41 -17.19 -1.84
CA GLY A 203 -2.08 -18.20 -1.03
C GLY A 203 -3.19 -18.90 -1.82
N PHE A 204 -3.39 -20.20 -1.60
CA PHE A 204 -4.49 -20.96 -2.18
C PHE A 204 -5.26 -21.69 -1.08
N PHE A 205 -6.59 -21.67 -1.14
CA PHE A 205 -7.48 -22.35 -0.19
C PHE A 205 -8.62 -23.03 -0.94
N ASP A 206 -9.50 -23.76 -0.23
CA ASP A 206 -10.59 -24.55 -0.82
C ASP A 206 -10.04 -25.57 -1.84
N LEU A 207 -9.12 -26.41 -1.37
CA LEU A 207 -8.33 -27.31 -2.22
C LEU A 207 -9.24 -28.38 -2.84
N ALA A 208 -9.07 -28.61 -4.14
CA ALA A 208 -9.89 -29.56 -4.87
C ALA A 208 -9.01 -30.36 -5.84
N PRO A 209 -9.06 -31.70 -5.79
CA PRO A 209 -8.37 -32.56 -6.76
C PRO A 209 -8.72 -32.19 -8.20
N GLY A 210 -7.75 -32.34 -9.10
CA GLY A 210 -7.80 -31.84 -10.47
C GLY A 210 -7.47 -30.35 -10.58
N ARG A 211 -8.21 -29.49 -9.85
CA ARG A 211 -8.04 -28.02 -9.95
C ARG A 211 -6.75 -27.55 -9.30
N THR A 212 -6.44 -28.06 -8.12
CA THR A 212 -5.20 -27.73 -7.40
C THR A 212 -3.97 -28.21 -8.19
N GLU A 213 -4.03 -29.38 -8.83
CA GLU A 213 -2.98 -29.90 -9.71
C GLU A 213 -2.73 -29.00 -10.93
N MET A 214 -3.80 -28.50 -11.55
CA MET A 214 -3.67 -27.57 -12.66
C MET A 214 -3.03 -26.26 -12.20
N ALA A 215 -3.42 -25.74 -11.04
CA ALA A 215 -2.78 -24.56 -10.44
C ALA A 215 -1.29 -24.81 -10.12
N LEU A 216 -0.95 -25.98 -9.58
CA LEU A 216 0.45 -26.39 -9.34
C LEU A 216 1.27 -26.44 -10.64
N SER A 217 0.69 -26.99 -11.72
CA SER A 217 1.34 -27.04 -13.04
C SER A 217 1.61 -25.64 -13.60
N GLN A 218 0.64 -24.74 -13.48
CA GLN A 218 0.78 -23.34 -13.90
C GLN A 218 1.84 -22.59 -13.06
N LEU A 219 1.84 -22.77 -11.74
CA LEU A 219 2.86 -22.18 -10.84
C LEU A 219 4.27 -22.70 -11.16
N SER A 220 4.40 -24.00 -11.43
CA SER A 220 5.67 -24.63 -11.82
C SER A 220 6.19 -24.06 -13.13
N SER A 221 5.32 -23.95 -14.14
CA SER A 221 5.64 -23.34 -15.45
C SER A 221 6.01 -21.86 -15.30
N ALA A 222 5.37 -21.18 -14.36
CA ALA A 222 5.66 -19.80 -14.02
C ALA A 222 6.92 -19.63 -13.14
N ARG A 223 7.51 -20.72 -12.62
CA ARG A 223 8.60 -20.74 -11.63
C ARG A 223 8.28 -20.01 -10.32
N TYR A 224 7.01 -19.91 -9.97
CA TYR A 224 6.57 -19.30 -8.71
C TYR A 224 6.29 -20.35 -7.64
N LYS A 225 6.50 -19.96 -6.38
CA LYS A 225 6.15 -20.76 -5.21
C LYS A 225 5.09 -20.03 -4.38
N ALA A 226 4.02 -20.74 -4.03
CA ALA A 226 2.92 -20.25 -3.21
C ALA A 226 2.79 -21.03 -1.89
N CYS A 227 1.84 -20.61 -1.05
CA CYS A 227 1.37 -21.35 0.11
C CYS A 227 -0.03 -21.92 -0.16
N PHE A 228 -0.29 -23.15 0.28
CA PHE A 228 -1.58 -23.80 0.16
C PHE A 228 -2.11 -24.06 1.57
N PHE A 229 -3.35 -23.65 1.83
CA PHE A 229 -4.04 -23.80 3.10
C PHE A 229 -5.00 -24.98 2.99
N ALA A 230 -4.73 -26.02 3.76
CA ALA A 230 -5.52 -27.25 3.78
C ALA A 230 -6.38 -27.32 5.05
N THR A 231 -7.58 -27.87 4.91
CA THR A 231 -8.44 -28.24 6.05
C THR A 231 -8.08 -29.65 6.55
N ALA A 232 -8.63 -30.03 7.71
CA ALA A 232 -8.54 -31.41 8.19
C ALA A 232 -9.13 -32.42 7.19
N GLU A 233 -10.20 -32.05 6.48
CA GLU A 233 -10.83 -32.95 5.50
C GLU A 233 -9.98 -33.09 4.25
N ASP A 234 -9.35 -32.02 3.78
CA ASP A 234 -8.38 -32.08 2.66
C ASP A 234 -7.23 -33.04 2.98
N ALA A 235 -6.67 -32.96 4.20
CA ALA A 235 -5.58 -33.82 4.61
C ALA A 235 -6.01 -35.29 4.74
N ARG A 236 -7.25 -35.53 5.19
CA ARG A 236 -7.81 -36.89 5.33
C ARG A 236 -8.09 -37.55 3.98
N GLN A 237 -8.69 -36.80 3.05
CA GLN A 237 -9.13 -37.35 1.76
C GLN A 237 -8.02 -37.32 0.69
N ASN A 238 -7.15 -36.30 0.73
CA ASN A 238 -6.27 -35.95 -0.38
C ASN A 238 -4.80 -35.89 0.04
N GLY A 239 -4.32 -36.86 0.85
CA GLY A 239 -2.93 -36.91 1.29
C GLY A 239 -1.90 -36.91 0.15
N ASP A 240 -2.20 -37.54 -0.99
CA ASP A 240 -1.34 -37.52 -2.18
C ASP A 240 -1.24 -36.12 -2.81
N LEU A 241 -2.33 -35.34 -2.79
CA LEU A 241 -2.32 -33.96 -3.26
C LEU A 241 -1.40 -33.11 -2.37
N LEU A 242 -1.49 -33.26 -1.04
CA LEU A 242 -0.61 -32.54 -0.12
C LEU A 242 0.87 -32.89 -0.34
N ARG A 243 1.19 -34.17 -0.56
CA ARG A 243 2.57 -34.59 -0.90
C ARG A 243 3.06 -33.93 -2.18
N ARG A 244 2.20 -33.84 -3.20
CA ARG A 244 2.55 -33.17 -4.47
C ARG A 244 2.79 -31.67 -4.28
N ILE A 245 2.01 -31.00 -3.43
CA ILE A 245 2.22 -29.59 -3.07
C ILE A 245 3.62 -29.41 -2.46
N VAL A 246 3.97 -30.21 -1.45
CA VAL A 246 5.28 -30.12 -0.77
C VAL A 246 6.42 -30.52 -1.71
N ALA A 247 6.27 -31.58 -2.49
CA ALA A 247 7.26 -31.99 -3.50
C ALA A 247 7.48 -30.90 -4.57
N GLY A 248 6.46 -30.08 -4.83
CA GLY A 248 6.55 -28.88 -5.67
C GLY A 248 7.32 -27.72 -5.04
N GLY A 249 7.80 -27.83 -3.79
CA GLY A 249 8.49 -26.76 -3.06
C GLY A 249 7.56 -25.65 -2.57
N HIS A 250 6.27 -25.94 -2.45
CA HIS A 250 5.27 -25.04 -1.89
C HIS A 250 5.17 -25.20 -0.38
N THR A 251 4.63 -24.19 0.29
CA THR A 251 4.43 -24.23 1.75
C THR A 251 3.00 -24.70 2.04
N LEU A 252 2.82 -25.48 3.09
CA LEU A 252 1.50 -25.87 3.58
C LEU A 252 1.18 -25.10 4.86
N GLY A 253 -0.06 -24.62 4.95
CA GLY A 253 -0.65 -24.05 6.15
C GLY A 253 -2.01 -24.68 6.43
N VAL A 254 -2.60 -24.36 7.58
CA VAL A 254 -3.95 -24.80 7.95
C VAL A 254 -4.96 -23.72 7.59
N TRP A 255 -6.08 -24.14 6.99
CA TRP A 255 -7.27 -23.29 6.81
C TRP A 255 -8.26 -23.54 7.94
N LEU A 256 -8.62 -22.50 8.68
CA LEU A 256 -9.56 -22.54 9.80
C LEU A 256 -10.93 -21.99 9.41
N GLN A 257 -11.96 -22.76 9.66
CA GLN A 257 -13.37 -22.41 9.45
C GLN A 257 -14.02 -21.95 10.75
N ASP A 258 -13.68 -22.60 11.87
CA ASP A 258 -14.23 -22.30 13.20
C ASP A 258 -13.29 -21.42 14.03
N GLY A 259 -11.99 -21.38 13.66
CA GLY A 259 -10.99 -20.52 14.31
C GLY A 259 -10.52 -21.03 15.66
N THR A 260 -10.75 -22.32 15.97
CA THR A 260 -10.42 -22.94 17.25
C THR A 260 -9.07 -23.67 17.20
N PHE A 261 -8.44 -23.84 18.37
CA PHE A 261 -7.18 -24.60 18.46
C PHE A 261 -7.39 -26.10 18.19
N GLU A 262 -8.53 -26.66 18.58
CA GLU A 262 -8.86 -28.07 18.32
C GLU A 262 -8.96 -28.36 16.81
N GLU A 263 -9.54 -27.43 16.04
CA GLU A 263 -9.59 -27.51 14.58
C GLU A 263 -8.16 -27.51 14.00
N TYR A 264 -7.32 -26.59 14.46
CA TYR A 264 -5.91 -26.52 14.07
C TYR A 264 -5.17 -27.82 14.38
N GLU A 265 -5.23 -28.32 15.61
CA GLU A 265 -4.50 -29.50 16.06
C GLU A 265 -4.89 -30.73 15.24
N LYS A 266 -6.20 -30.90 14.98
CA LYS A 266 -6.71 -31.98 14.14
C LYS A 266 -6.17 -31.89 12.71
N ALA A 267 -6.22 -30.71 12.10
CA ALA A 267 -5.71 -30.50 10.74
C ALA A 267 -4.19 -30.69 10.68
N ALA A 268 -3.44 -30.10 11.62
CA ALA A 268 -1.99 -30.18 11.70
C ALA A 268 -1.51 -31.63 11.87
N ARG A 269 -2.16 -32.44 12.72
CA ARG A 269 -1.87 -33.86 12.87
C ARG A 269 -2.06 -34.63 11.56
N LEU A 270 -3.18 -34.42 10.86
CA LEU A 270 -3.45 -35.10 9.59
C LEU A 270 -2.49 -34.68 8.48
N ILE A 271 -2.15 -33.39 8.41
CA ILE A 271 -1.13 -32.87 7.48
C ILE A 271 0.22 -33.51 7.80
N PHE A 272 0.64 -33.53 9.07
CA PHE A 272 1.88 -34.18 9.49
C PHE A 272 1.89 -35.67 9.14
N GLU A 273 0.79 -36.39 9.34
CA GLU A 273 0.68 -37.79 8.95
C GLU A 273 0.88 -37.98 7.43
N ALA A 274 0.29 -37.10 6.61
CA ALA A 274 0.35 -37.16 5.16
C ALA A 274 1.72 -36.79 4.59
N VAL A 275 2.34 -35.70 5.05
CA VAL A 275 3.54 -35.10 4.41
C VAL A 275 4.79 -35.06 5.30
N LYS A 276 4.67 -35.42 6.59
CA LYS A 276 5.76 -35.37 7.59
C LYS A 276 6.33 -33.96 7.82
N THR A 277 5.51 -32.94 7.60
CA THR A 277 5.81 -31.53 7.87
C THR A 277 4.76 -30.97 8.81
N GLU A 278 5.20 -30.29 9.87
CA GLU A 278 4.30 -29.63 10.82
C GLU A 278 3.93 -28.23 10.30
N PRO A 279 2.64 -27.94 10.08
CA PRO A 279 2.23 -26.64 9.55
C PRO A 279 2.14 -25.60 10.67
N LEU A 280 3.03 -24.61 10.67
CA LEU A 280 3.02 -23.51 11.66
C LEU A 280 2.25 -22.26 11.21
N ILE A 281 1.81 -22.23 9.95
CA ILE A 281 1.10 -21.10 9.36
C ILE A 281 -0.39 -21.42 9.31
N VAL A 282 -1.20 -20.50 9.83
CA VAL A 282 -2.66 -20.62 9.84
C VAL A 282 -3.30 -19.43 9.13
N ALA A 283 -4.37 -19.68 8.39
CA ALA A 283 -5.24 -18.64 7.86
C ALA A 283 -6.69 -19.08 8.02
N SER A 284 -7.61 -18.13 7.94
CA SER A 284 -9.01 -18.43 8.23
C SER A 284 -9.99 -17.77 7.29
N GLU A 285 -11.25 -18.19 7.43
CA GLU A 285 -12.38 -17.44 6.90
C GLU A 285 -12.48 -16.04 7.54
N TYR A 286 -13.14 -15.12 6.82
CA TYR A 286 -13.30 -13.74 7.28
C TYR A 286 -14.08 -13.65 8.59
N ALA A 287 -15.11 -14.50 8.76
CA ALA A 287 -16.02 -14.46 9.90
C ALA A 287 -15.31 -14.77 11.22
N VAL A 288 -14.31 -15.63 11.19
CA VAL A 288 -13.58 -16.11 12.39
C VAL A 288 -12.16 -15.54 12.49
N ARG A 289 -11.85 -14.49 11.72
CA ARG A 289 -10.50 -13.92 11.59
C ARG A 289 -9.88 -13.47 12.92
N GLU A 290 -10.69 -12.93 13.82
CA GLU A 290 -10.24 -12.39 15.11
C GLU A 290 -9.97 -13.53 16.07
N ALA A 291 -10.93 -14.45 16.22
CA ALA A 291 -10.75 -15.67 17.00
C ALA A 291 -9.54 -16.51 16.54
N ALA A 292 -9.34 -16.65 15.22
CA ALA A 292 -8.20 -17.37 14.65
C ALA A 292 -6.87 -16.66 14.91
N ALA A 293 -6.85 -15.32 14.91
CA ALA A 293 -5.66 -14.54 15.21
C ALA A 293 -5.27 -14.65 16.69
N ASP A 294 -6.25 -14.54 17.59
CA ASP A 294 -6.05 -14.68 19.04
C ASP A 294 -5.56 -16.10 19.39
N MET A 295 -6.22 -17.12 18.83
CA MET A 295 -5.81 -18.52 18.99
C MET A 295 -4.38 -18.74 18.51
N ALA A 296 -4.02 -18.20 17.34
CA ALA A 296 -2.67 -18.33 16.81
C ALA A 296 -1.63 -17.67 17.72
N GLN A 297 -1.94 -16.48 18.26
CA GLN A 297 -1.07 -15.76 19.17
C GLN A 297 -0.84 -16.53 20.48
N GLU A 298 -1.91 -17.06 21.08
CA GLU A 298 -1.83 -17.86 22.32
C GLU A 298 -0.99 -19.13 22.14
N ASN A 299 -1.10 -19.78 20.98
CA ASN A 299 -0.47 -21.05 20.67
C ASN A 299 0.86 -20.91 19.91
N LYS A 300 1.40 -19.69 19.76
CA LYS A 300 2.67 -19.38 19.06
C LYS A 300 2.70 -19.81 17.59
N LEU A 301 1.55 -19.75 16.93
CA LEU A 301 1.37 -20.00 15.51
C LEU A 301 1.44 -18.70 14.71
N ILE A 302 1.70 -18.81 13.41
CA ILE A 302 1.76 -17.65 12.51
C ILE A 302 0.41 -17.49 11.83
N TYR A 303 -0.38 -16.52 12.30
CA TYR A 303 -1.60 -16.12 11.60
C TYR A 303 -1.30 -15.27 10.38
N TRP A 304 -1.75 -15.72 9.21
CA TRP A 304 -1.56 -15.02 7.94
C TRP A 304 -2.88 -14.56 7.35
N SER A 305 -3.18 -13.27 7.52
CA SER A 305 -4.37 -12.66 6.93
C SER A 305 -4.12 -12.25 5.46
N PRO A 306 -5.01 -12.58 4.51
CA PRO A 306 -4.92 -12.07 3.15
C PRO A 306 -5.28 -10.58 3.10
N THR A 307 -4.50 -9.80 2.34
CA THR A 307 -4.86 -8.44 1.96
C THR A 307 -6.04 -8.47 0.98
N ARG A 308 -6.07 -9.46 0.08
CA ARG A 308 -7.15 -9.65 -0.90
C ARG A 308 -7.49 -11.12 -1.06
N ARG A 309 -8.78 -11.41 -1.22
CA ARG A 309 -9.30 -12.76 -1.41
C ARG A 309 -10.14 -12.86 -2.68
N TYR A 310 -9.84 -13.85 -3.49
CA TYR A 310 -10.50 -14.14 -4.75
C TYR A 310 -11.26 -15.46 -4.64
N VAL A 311 -12.57 -15.37 -4.37
CA VAL A 311 -13.43 -16.55 -4.10
C VAL A 311 -14.24 -16.94 -5.35
N LYS A 312 -14.83 -15.96 -6.04
CA LYS A 312 -15.71 -16.18 -7.21
C LYS A 312 -15.49 -15.11 -8.27
N ASN A 313 -15.56 -15.53 -9.54
CA ASN A 313 -15.67 -14.70 -10.75
C ASN A 313 -14.85 -13.39 -10.75
N PHE A 314 -13.54 -13.51 -10.99
CA PHE A 314 -12.64 -12.38 -11.20
C PHE A 314 -11.94 -12.50 -12.56
N THR A 315 -11.63 -11.36 -13.17
CA THR A 315 -10.91 -11.27 -14.45
C THR A 315 -9.49 -10.72 -14.26
N LEU A 316 -8.65 -10.87 -15.29
CA LEU A 316 -7.32 -10.26 -15.28
C LEU A 316 -7.40 -8.73 -15.10
N ASN A 317 -8.35 -8.07 -15.75
CA ASN A 317 -8.51 -6.62 -15.65
C ASN A 317 -8.91 -6.20 -14.23
N SER A 318 -9.89 -6.88 -13.61
CA SER A 318 -10.25 -6.58 -12.22
C SER A 318 -9.11 -6.86 -11.25
N PHE A 319 -8.31 -7.90 -11.51
CA PHE A 319 -7.12 -8.21 -10.72
C PHE A 319 -6.06 -7.11 -10.85
N SER A 320 -5.70 -6.72 -12.08
CA SER A 320 -4.69 -5.71 -12.36
C SER A 320 -5.11 -4.33 -11.85
N SER A 321 -6.37 -3.92 -12.02
CA SER A 321 -6.88 -2.66 -11.47
C SER A 321 -6.83 -2.65 -9.94
N GLN A 322 -7.22 -3.75 -9.28
CA GLN A 322 -7.11 -3.86 -7.82
C GLN A 322 -5.67 -3.87 -7.33
N LEU A 323 -4.77 -4.48 -8.09
CA LEU A 323 -3.35 -4.51 -7.77
C LEU A 323 -2.69 -3.14 -8.01
N ALA A 324 -3.21 -2.34 -8.94
CA ALA A 324 -2.78 -0.97 -9.19
C ALA A 324 -3.23 0.01 -8.09
N THR A 325 -4.40 -0.21 -7.48
CA THR A 325 -4.92 0.63 -6.38
C THR A 325 -4.33 0.30 -5.00
N ARG A 326 -3.26 -0.50 -4.94
CA ARG A 326 -2.64 -0.87 -3.66
C ARG A 326 -1.80 0.27 -3.10
N THR A 327 -1.75 0.32 -1.79
CA THR A 327 -0.96 1.30 -1.01
C THR A 327 0.21 0.63 -0.26
N GLY A 328 0.23 -0.71 -0.16
CA GLY A 328 1.22 -1.48 0.61
C GLY A 328 2.44 -1.95 -0.19
N THR A 329 3.57 -2.13 0.52
CA THR A 329 4.82 -2.74 -0.01
C THR A 329 4.76 -4.26 -0.10
N ARG A 330 3.75 -4.88 0.55
CA ARG A 330 3.50 -6.31 0.59
C ARG A 330 2.01 -6.57 0.41
N GLU A 331 1.64 -7.46 -0.51
CA GLU A 331 0.25 -7.86 -0.73
C GLU A 331 0.13 -9.38 -0.61
N SER A 332 -0.79 -9.83 0.24
CA SER A 332 -1.15 -11.25 0.38
C SER A 332 -2.40 -11.53 -0.42
N LEU A 333 -2.25 -12.25 -1.54
CA LEU A 333 -3.30 -12.54 -2.52
C LEU A 333 -3.74 -13.99 -2.38
N PHE A 334 -4.95 -14.22 -1.89
CA PHE A 334 -5.47 -15.58 -1.66
C PHE A 334 -6.53 -15.95 -2.70
N PHE A 335 -6.39 -17.13 -3.30
CA PHE A 335 -7.27 -17.62 -4.35
C PHE A 335 -7.95 -18.92 -3.90
N ALA A 336 -9.28 -19.00 -4.03
CA ALA A 336 -9.98 -20.28 -3.93
C ALA A 336 -9.60 -21.15 -5.13
N CYS A 337 -9.34 -22.45 -4.96
CA CYS A 337 -9.07 -23.38 -6.07
C CYS A 337 -10.35 -23.72 -6.87
N SER A 338 -10.96 -22.71 -7.47
CA SER A 338 -12.14 -22.80 -8.34
C SER A 338 -11.74 -22.92 -9.83
N GLU A 339 -12.71 -23.28 -10.69
CA GLU A 339 -12.51 -23.34 -12.16
C GLU A 339 -12.07 -21.98 -12.74
N ASN A 340 -12.63 -20.88 -12.24
CA ASN A 340 -12.25 -19.53 -12.66
C ASN A 340 -10.80 -19.21 -12.29
N THR A 341 -10.33 -19.67 -11.13
CA THR A 341 -8.93 -19.47 -10.74
C THR A 341 -8.01 -20.17 -11.72
N VAL A 342 -8.27 -21.43 -12.06
CA VAL A 342 -7.41 -22.19 -12.99
C VAL A 342 -7.40 -21.58 -14.40
N SER A 343 -8.54 -21.04 -14.87
CA SER A 343 -8.62 -20.42 -16.20
C SER A 343 -7.88 -19.08 -16.27
N VAL A 344 -7.88 -18.28 -15.20
CA VAL A 344 -7.30 -16.93 -15.19
C VAL A 344 -5.88 -16.89 -14.62
N LEU A 345 -5.48 -17.87 -13.80
CA LEU A 345 -4.19 -17.89 -13.10
C LEU A 345 -3.00 -17.84 -14.06
N GLY A 346 -3.03 -18.57 -15.18
CA GLY A 346 -1.96 -18.50 -16.18
C GLY A 346 -1.71 -17.07 -16.69
N SER A 347 -2.79 -16.34 -17.00
CA SER A 347 -2.72 -14.94 -17.43
C SER A 347 -2.25 -14.01 -16.31
N ILE A 348 -2.67 -14.25 -15.06
CA ILE A 348 -2.19 -13.50 -13.90
C ILE A 348 -0.68 -13.71 -13.71
N LEU A 349 -0.20 -14.95 -13.69
CA LEU A 349 1.22 -15.23 -13.47
C LEU A 349 2.09 -14.66 -14.61
N SER A 350 1.59 -14.70 -15.85
CA SER A 350 2.23 -14.05 -16.99
C SER A 350 2.30 -12.53 -16.81
N HIS A 351 1.20 -11.90 -16.39
CA HIS A 351 1.15 -10.48 -16.07
C HIS A 351 2.08 -10.11 -14.90
N LEU A 352 2.17 -10.94 -13.87
CA LEU A 352 3.08 -10.71 -12.76
C LEU A 352 4.55 -10.76 -13.21
N ARG A 353 4.88 -11.69 -14.10
CA ARG A 353 6.22 -11.81 -14.69
C ARG A 353 6.54 -10.65 -15.61
N SER A 354 5.63 -10.26 -16.50
CA SER A 354 5.88 -9.16 -17.46
C SER A 354 6.01 -7.79 -16.80
N ARG A 355 5.56 -7.65 -15.55
CA ARG A 355 5.59 -6.42 -14.77
C ARG A 355 6.66 -6.42 -13.68
N ASP A 356 7.54 -7.44 -13.68
CA ASP A 356 8.64 -7.67 -12.73
C ASP A 356 8.24 -7.62 -11.25
N TYR A 357 7.07 -8.20 -10.93
CA TYR A 357 6.64 -8.34 -9.54
C TYR A 357 7.52 -9.31 -8.76
N SER A 358 7.88 -8.93 -7.52
CA SER A 358 8.59 -9.83 -6.61
C SER A 358 7.59 -10.78 -5.96
N VAL A 359 7.37 -11.96 -6.56
CA VAL A 359 6.50 -12.98 -5.97
C VAL A 359 7.31 -13.87 -5.03
N ARG A 360 6.89 -13.95 -3.76
CA ARG A 360 7.53 -14.79 -2.73
C ARG A 360 6.52 -15.77 -2.13
N ARG A 361 7.01 -16.93 -1.72
CA ARG A 361 6.22 -17.87 -0.91
C ARG A 361 6.08 -17.35 0.53
N ILE A 362 4.95 -17.65 1.14
CA ILE A 362 4.77 -17.47 2.59
C ILE A 362 5.66 -18.51 3.29
N THR A 363 6.41 -18.08 4.31
CA THR A 363 7.28 -18.95 5.11
C THR A 363 7.19 -18.55 6.57
N GLU A 364 7.64 -19.43 7.46
CA GLU A 364 7.71 -19.16 8.90
C GLU A 364 8.59 -17.94 9.25
N THR A 365 9.56 -17.63 8.41
CA THR A 365 10.46 -16.47 8.56
C THR A 365 9.93 -15.20 7.90
N SER A 366 8.81 -15.29 7.17
CA SER A 366 8.17 -14.15 6.56
C SER A 366 7.25 -13.51 7.60
N ALA A 367 7.52 -12.26 7.98
CA ALA A 367 6.65 -11.56 8.92
C ALA A 367 5.22 -11.45 8.35
N PRO A 368 4.17 -11.85 9.09
CA PRO A 368 2.78 -11.68 8.70
C PRO A 368 2.40 -10.19 8.68
N THR A 369 1.48 -9.83 7.78
CA THR A 369 1.09 -8.43 7.48
C THR A 369 0.28 -7.75 8.60
N VAL A 370 0.07 -8.38 9.76
CA VAL A 370 -0.80 -7.83 10.80
C VAL A 370 -0.10 -7.90 12.15
N SER A 371 0.32 -6.73 12.66
CA SER A 371 0.28 -6.51 14.10
C SER A 371 -1.20 -6.47 14.47
N VAL A 372 -1.68 -7.50 15.15
CA VAL A 372 -3.02 -7.47 15.74
C VAL A 372 -3.00 -6.36 16.79
N GLY A 373 -3.81 -5.35 16.56
CA GLY A 373 -4.10 -4.24 17.45
C GLY A 373 -5.55 -3.87 17.28
#